data_AF-A0A1Y4TWG7-F1
#
_entry.id   AF-A0A1Y4TWG7-F1
#
_cell.length_a   1.000
_cell.length_b   1.000
_cell.length_c   1.000
_cell.angle_alpha   90.00
_cell.angle_beta   90.00
_cell.angle_gamma   90.00
#
_symmetry.space_group_name_H-M   'P 1'
#
loop_
_entity.id
_entity.type
_entity.pdbx_description
1 polymer ?
#
loop_
_entity_poly.entity_id
_entity_poly.type
_entity_poly.pdbx_seq_one_letter_code
_entity_poly.pdbx_strand_id
1 'polypeptide(L)' 'MLNEKITLTVNEASEYTGIGRTNLRQLIAWGKISSVRIGRKILIRREVLDEFIRLNNGNNLMNKYEVIAV' A
#
# COMPACT_ATOMS: atom_id res chain seq x y z
N MET A 1 -19.16 -11.94 13.23
CA MET A 1 -17.90 -11.94 12.44
C MET A 1 -17.74 -10.55 11.87
N LEU A 2 -16.65 -9.84 12.15
CA LEU A 2 -16.41 -8.55 11.51
C LEU A 2 -16.16 -8.81 10.02
N ASN A 3 -17.04 -8.30 9.16
CA ASN A 3 -16.77 -8.20 7.72
C ASN A 3 -15.68 -7.16 7.52
N GLU A 4 -14.42 -7.56 7.67
CA GLU A 4 -13.30 -6.70 7.34
C GLU A 4 -13.25 -6.48 5.83
N LYS A 5 -13.07 -5.23 5.40
CA LYS A 5 -13.00 -4.89 3.98
C LYS A 5 -11.81 -5.58 3.32
N ILE A 6 -12.05 -6.25 2.20
CA ILE A 6 -11.02 -6.92 1.39
C ILE A 6 -10.03 -5.90 0.78
N THR A 7 -10.55 -4.73 0.41
CA THR A 7 -9.77 -3.66 -0.22
C THR A 7 -9.91 -2.35 0.53
N LEU A 8 -8.82 -1.60 0.61
CA LEU A 8 -8.72 -0.28 1.22
C LEU A 8 -8.46 0.77 0.14
N THR A 9 -9.09 1.93 0.27
CA THR A 9 -8.68 3.14 -0.45
C THR A 9 -7.32 3.63 0.03
N VAL A 10 -6.66 4.54 -0.69
CA VAL A 10 -5.39 5.14 -0.24
C VAL A 10 -5.51 5.82 1.13
N ASN A 11 -6.67 6.41 1.46
CA ASN A 11 -6.88 7.02 2.76
C ASN A 11 -6.97 5.96 3.86
N GLU A 12 -7.80 4.93 3.67
CA GLU A 12 -7.92 3.81 4.61
C GLU A 12 -6.60 3.05 4.76
N ALA A 13 -5.83 2.86 3.68
CA ALA A 13 -4.51 2.26 3.72
C ALA A 13 -3.51 3.13 4.52
N SER A 14 -3.63 4.45 4.44
CA SER A 14 -2.80 5.38 5.22
C SER A 14 -3.11 5.26 6.72
N GLU A 15 -4.40 5.20 7.08
CA GLU A 15 -4.84 4.97 8.45
C GLU A 15 -4.45 3.58 8.97
N TYR A 16 -4.53 2.56 8.11
CA TYR A 16 -4.21 1.18 8.45
C TYR A 16 -2.71 0.93 8.65
N THR A 17 -1.87 1.47 7.77
CA THR A 17 -0.42 1.20 7.73
C THR A 17 0.44 2.25 8.45
N GLY A 18 -0.13 3.44 8.71
CA GLY A 18 0.63 4.61 9.18
C GLY A 18 1.48 5.29 8.10
N ILE A 19 1.53 4.76 6.87
CA ILE A 19 2.28 5.38 5.76
C ILE A 19 1.49 6.58 5.23
N GLY A 20 2.16 7.72 5.04
CA GLY A 20 1.53 8.91 4.47
C GLY A 20 0.93 8.69 3.08
N ARG A 21 -0.24 9.27 2.82
CA ARG A 21 -0.97 9.16 1.54
C ARG A 21 -0.11 9.45 0.30
N THR A 22 0.79 10.44 0.38
CA THR A 22 1.71 10.80 -0.70
C THR A 22 2.68 9.66 -1.00
N ASN A 23 3.27 9.08 0.04
CA ASN A 23 4.22 7.97 -0.10
C ASN A 23 3.51 6.71 -0.62
N LEU A 24 2.29 6.41 -0.15
CA LEU A 24 1.50 5.31 -0.72
C LEU A 24 1.26 5.48 -2.22
N ARG A 25 0.89 6.70 -2.67
CA ARG A 25 0.72 6.98 -4.10
C ARG A 25 2.02 6.82 -4.88
N GLN A 26 3.15 7.22 -4.29
CA GLN A 26 4.46 7.09 -4.89
C GLN A 26 4.88 5.62 -5.02
N LEU A 27 4.69 4.81 -3.97
CA LEU A 27 4.96 3.37 -3.97
C LEU A 27 4.11 2.64 -5.03
N ILE A 28 2.84 3.01 -5.16
CA ILE A 28 1.96 2.51 -6.21
C ILE A 28 2.45 2.95 -7.60
N ALA A 29 2.83 4.23 -7.76
CA ALA A 29 3.35 4.75 -9.02
C ALA A 29 4.68 4.09 -9.43
N TRP A 30 5.50 3.69 -8.46
CA TRP A 30 6.71 2.91 -8.69
C TRP A 30 6.45 1.43 -8.99
N GLY A 31 5.20 0.97 -8.87
CA GLY A 31 4.85 -0.44 -9.06
C GLY A 31 5.30 -1.35 -7.92
N LYS A 32 5.52 -0.79 -6.72
CA LYS A 32 5.93 -1.55 -5.52
C LYS A 32 4.76 -2.10 -4.73
N ILE A 33 3.57 -1.52 -4.90
CA ILE A 33 2.33 -1.98 -4.31
C ILE A 33 1.33 -2.18 -5.43
N SER A 34 0.87 -3.41 -5.62
CA SER A 34 -0.20 -3.73 -6.55
C SER A 34 -1.53 -3.08 -6.14
N SER A 35 -2.24 -2.48 -7.11
CA SER A 35 -3.49 -1.76 -6.85
C SER A 35 -4.45 -1.81 -8.04
N VAL A 36 -5.74 -1.62 -7.76
CA VAL A 36 -6.82 -1.56 -8.76
C VAL A 36 -7.34 -0.12 -8.84
N ARG A 37 -7.43 0.42 -10.05
CA ARG A 37 -8.00 1.77 -10.30
C ARG A 37 -9.45 1.66 -10.75
N ILE A 38 -10.34 2.39 -10.10
CA ILE A 38 -11.76 2.51 -10.45
C ILE A 38 -12.10 4.00 -10.54
N GLY A 39 -12.15 4.53 -11.76
CA GLY A 39 -12.28 5.96 -12.00
C GLY A 39 -11.15 6.74 -11.31
N ARG A 40 -11.50 7.61 -10.36
CA ARG A 40 -10.53 8.40 -9.57
C ARG A 40 -10.05 7.70 -8.30
N LYS A 41 -10.62 6.54 -7.96
CA LYS A 41 -10.28 5.78 -6.75
C LYS A 41 -9.18 4.77 -7.04
N ILE A 42 -8.28 4.60 -6.08
CA ILE A 42 -7.29 3.52 -6.05
C ILE A 42 -7.65 2.63 -4.87
N LEU A 43 -7.77 1.33 -5.12
CA LEU A 43 -8.04 0.30 -4.14
C LEU A 43 -6.84 -0.63 -4.04
N ILE A 44 -6.45 -0.94 -2.81
CA ILE A 44 -5.32 -1.81 -2.49
C ILE A 44 -5.87 -2.95 -1.66
N ARG A 45 -5.49 -4.20 -1.98
CA ARG A 45 -5.90 -5.35 -1.18
C ARG A 45 -5.19 -5.28 0.18
N ARG A 46 -5.90 -5.62 1.25
CA ARG A 46 -5.32 -5.59 2.60
C ARG A 46 -4.14 -6.56 2.73
N GLU A 47 -4.28 -7.76 2.19
CA GLU A 47 -3.22 -8.79 2.17
C GLU A 47 -1.92 -8.30 1.52
N VAL A 48 -2.02 -7.48 0.47
CA VAL A 48 -0.87 -6.88 -0.21
C VAL A 48 -0.17 -5.86 0.70
N LEU A 49 -0.92 -5.06 1.45
CA LEU A 49 -0.34 -4.11 2.41
C LEU A 49 0.34 -4.83 3.57
N ASP A 50 -0.26 -5.90 4.09
CA ASP A 50 0.31 -6.71 5.17
C ASP A 50 1.64 -7.34 4.72
N GLU A 51 1.66 -7.91 3.52
CA GLU A 51 2.88 -8.47 2.92
C GLU A 51 3.94 -7.39 2.66
N PHE A 52 3.53 -6.23 2.13
CA PHE A 52 4.43 -5.10 1.87
C PHE A 52 5.18 -4.66 3.13
N ILE A 53 4.46 -4.47 4.25
CA ILE A 53 5.04 -4.05 5.52
C ILE A 53 5.99 -5.11 6.05
N ARG A 54 5.61 -6.38 5.97
CA ARG A 54 6.43 -7.50 6.43
C ARG A 54 7.75 -7.59 5.67
N LEU A 55 7.71 -7.48 4.34
CA LEU A 55 8.90 -7.59 3.48
C LEU A 55 9.81 -6.37 3.57
N ASN A 56 9.25 -5.18 3.76
CA ASN A 56 10.01 -3.94 3.80
C ASN A 56 10.33 -3.45 5.22
N ASN A 57 10.19 -4.33 6.22
CA ASN A 57 10.56 -4.00 7.59
C ASN A 57 12.08 -3.72 7.66
N GLY A 58 12.43 -2.50 8.07
CA GLY A 58 13.83 -2.05 8.13
C GLY A 58 14.37 -1.42 6.83
N ASN A 59 13.60 -1.39 5.74
CA ASN A 59 14.01 -0.77 4.48
C ASN A 59 13.64 0.72 4.41
N ASN A 60 14.41 1.52 3.68
CA ASN A 60 14.03 2.90 3.41
C ASN A 60 12.97 2.98 2.30
N LEU A 61 11.71 3.20 2.69
CA LEU A 61 10.58 3.32 1.76
C LEU A 61 10.66 4.52 0.79
N MET A 62 11.55 5.49 1.06
CA MET A 62 11.81 6.62 0.16
C MET A 62 12.83 6.29 -0.94
N ASN A 63 13.57 5.19 -0.79
CA ASN A 63 14.50 4.73 -1.82
C ASN A 63 13.85 3.65 -2.69
N LYS A 64 13.47 4.01 -3.92
CA LYS A 64 12.84 3.10 -4.89
C LYS A 64 13.61 1.78 -5.10
N TYR A 65 14.93 1.79 -4.95
CA TYR A 65 15.79 0.63 -5.19
C TYR A 65 15.87 -0.31 -3.99
N GLU A 66 15.63 0.17 -2.78
CA GLU A 66 15.60 -0.65 -1.55
C GLU A 66 14.23 -1.28 -1.30
N VAL A 67 13.17 -0.70 -1.87
CA VAL A 67 11.81 -1.21 -1.68
C VAL A 67 11.58 -2.50 -2.46
N ILE A 68 11.17 -3.56 -1.75
CA ILE A 68 10.72 -4.83 -2.29
C ILE A 68 9.26 -4.69 -2.73
N ALA A 69 8.97 -5.10 -3.96
CA ALA A 69 7.64 -4.99 -4.57
C ALA A 69 6.74 -6.17 -4.19
N VAL A 70 5.43 -5.91 -4.13
CA VAL A 70 4.33 -6.88 -3.92
C VAL A 70 3.11 -6.56 -4.80
#